data_AF-A0A936TDY3-F1
#
_entry.id   AF-A0A936TDY3-F1
#
_cell.length_a   1.000
_cell.length_b   1.000
_cell.length_c   1.000
_cell.angle_alpha   90.00
_cell.angle_beta   90.00
_cell.angle_gamma   90.00
#
_symmetry.space_group_name_H-M   'P 1'
#
loop_
_entity.id
_entity.type
_entity.pdbx_description
1 polymer ?
#
loop_
_entity_poly.entity_id
_entity_poly.type
_entity_poly.pdbx_seq_one_letter_code
_entity_poly.pdbx_strand_id
1 'polypeptide(L)'
;MKRQTYGVPQNDDLAWLTERGRLDVFEGDPGSVVFFDCNVMHGSPDNITPAPRTNAFFCYNAVDNALVEPFGGTAPRPNHIASRAFATA
;
A
#
# COMPACT_ATOMS: atom_id res chain seq x y z
N MET A 1 -5.03 19.19 -0.17
CA MET A 1 -4.23 17.98 0.14
C MET A 1 -2.82 18.42 0.50
N LYS A 2 -2.20 17.87 1.56
CA LYS A 2 -0.79 18.17 1.86
C LYS A 2 0.10 17.37 0.90
N ARG A 3 1.06 18.01 0.25
CA ARG A 3 2.03 17.32 -0.62
C ARG A 3 2.91 16.41 0.24
N GLN A 4 2.93 15.12 -0.07
CA GLN A 4 3.82 14.16 0.57
C GLN A 4 5.25 14.38 0.05
N THR A 5 6.21 14.56 0.95
CA THR A 5 7.62 14.80 0.62
C THR A 5 8.55 13.67 1.05
N TYR A 6 8.02 12.67 1.76
CA TYR A 6 8.79 11.52 2.27
C TYR A 6 8.11 10.22 1.82
N GLY A 7 8.91 9.21 1.47
CA GLY A 7 8.41 7.93 0.99
C GLY A 7 7.79 7.98 -0.41
N VAL A 8 8.23 8.93 -1.25
CA VAL A 8 7.86 9.01 -2.67
C VAL A 8 9.04 8.53 -3.51
N PRO A 9 8.90 7.43 -4.27
CA PRO A 9 9.94 6.96 -5.19
C PRO A 9 10.32 8.04 -6.21
N GLN A 10 11.56 8.07 -6.67
CA GLN A 10 11.98 9.00 -7.73
C GLN A 10 11.52 8.48 -9.09
N ASN A 11 11.34 9.38 -10.06
CA ASN A 11 10.90 9.00 -11.41
C ASN A 11 11.87 8.03 -12.08
N ASP A 12 13.18 8.19 -11.86
CA ASP A 12 14.19 7.30 -12.43
C ASP A 12 14.09 5.88 -11.84
N ASP A 13 13.75 5.74 -10.55
CA ASP A 13 13.52 4.43 -9.91
C ASP A 13 12.25 3.76 -10.47
N LEU A 14 11.19 4.54 -10.70
CA LEU A 14 9.95 4.03 -11.30
C LEU A 14 10.16 3.61 -12.76
N ALA A 15 10.94 4.37 -13.52
CA ALA A 15 11.32 4.01 -14.88
C ALA A 15 12.15 2.73 -14.89
N TRP A 16 13.12 2.61 -13.98
CA TRP A 16 13.94 1.42 -13.81
C TRP A 16 13.11 0.17 -13.47
N LEU A 17 12.14 0.29 -12.57
CA LEU A 17 11.21 -0.79 -12.20
C LEU A 17 10.32 -1.19 -13.38
N THR A 18 9.82 -0.21 -14.13
CA THR A 18 8.91 -0.45 -15.27
C THR A 18 9.64 -1.12 -16.43
N GLU A 19 10.89 -0.73 -16.70
CA GLU A 19 11.72 -1.33 -17.75
C GLU A 19 12.04 -2.81 -17.49
N ARG A 20 12.20 -3.18 -16.21
CA ARG A 20 12.61 -4.54 -15.80
C ARG A 20 11.46 -5.43 -15.37
N GLY A 21 10.35 -4.83 -14.99
CA GLY A 21 9.17 -5.52 -14.48
C GLY A 21 8.04 -5.52 -15.49
N ARG A 22 6.82 -5.52 -14.95
CA ARG A 22 5.59 -5.38 -15.71
C ARG A 22 4.77 -4.26 -15.11
N LEU A 23 4.12 -3.49 -15.98
CA LEU A 23 3.04 -2.59 -15.58
C LEU A 23 1.73 -3.32 -15.87
N ASP A 24 1.04 -3.73 -14.81
CA ASP A 24 -0.23 -4.43 -14.90
C ASP A 24 -1.35 -3.60 -14.25
N VAL A 25 -2.58 -3.78 -14.75
CA VAL A 25 -3.79 -3.14 -14.25
C VAL A 25 -4.78 -4.22 -13.89
N PHE A 26 -5.39 -4.10 -12.71
CA PHE A 26 -6.49 -4.95 -12.29
C PHE A 26 -7.82 -4.26 -12.54
N GLU A 27 -8.70 -4.94 -13.29
CA GLU A 27 -10.09 -4.56 -13.50
C GLU A 27 -10.99 -5.72 -13.07
N GLY A 28 -12.15 -5.42 -12.52
CA GLY A 28 -13.11 -6.43 -12.09
C GLY A 28 -14.44 -5.84 -11.63
N ASP A 29 -15.47 -6.68 -11.66
CA ASP A 29 -16.80 -6.34 -11.15
C ASP A 29 -16.80 -6.17 -9.62
N PRO A 30 -17.82 -5.50 -9.04
CA PRO A 30 -17.97 -5.40 -7.59
C PRO A 30 -17.90 -6.78 -6.92
N GLY A 31 -17.02 -6.92 -5.92
CA GLY A 31 -16.74 -8.19 -5.23
C GLY A 31 -15.50 -8.93 -5.74
N SER A 32 -14.88 -8.48 -6.83
CA SER A 32 -13.58 -9.00 -7.26
C SER A 32 -12.49 -8.67 -6.23
N VAL A 33 -11.55 -9.60 -6.04
CA VAL A 33 -10.47 -9.48 -5.06
C VAL A 33 -9.12 -9.57 -5.76
N VAL A 34 -8.21 -8.64 -5.42
CA VAL A 34 -6.80 -8.68 -5.82
C VAL A 34 -5.94 -8.79 -4.57
N PHE A 35 -5.00 -9.74 -4.59
CA PHE A 35 -3.96 -9.88 -3.58
C PHE A 35 -2.65 -9.37 -4.15
N PHE A 36 -1.89 -8.64 -3.34
CA PHE A 36 -0.56 -8.20 -3.72
C PHE A 36 0.38 -8.19 -2.53
N ASP A 37 1.66 -8.43 -2.80
CA ASP A 37 2.73 -8.44 -1.81
C ASP A 37 2.95 -7.04 -1.20
N CYS A 38 3.37 -6.97 0.07
CA CYS A 38 3.51 -5.71 0.80
C CYS A 38 4.56 -4.75 0.19
N ASN A 39 5.46 -5.27 -0.65
CA ASN A 39 6.51 -4.50 -1.31
C ASN A 39 6.26 -4.29 -2.82
N VAL A 40 5.07 -4.62 -3.35
CA VAL A 40 4.77 -4.33 -4.76
C VAL A 40 4.66 -2.81 -4.98
N MET A 41 5.30 -2.32 -6.05
CA MET A 41 5.08 -0.95 -6.50
C MET A 41 3.68 -0.82 -7.10
N HIS A 42 2.86 0.08 -6.56
CA HIS A 42 1.49 0.28 -7.00
C HIS A 42 1.10 1.76 -6.91
N GLY A 43 0.10 2.14 -7.72
CA GLY A 43 -0.43 3.50 -7.74
C GLY A 43 -1.71 3.58 -8.56
N SER A 44 -2.44 4.68 -8.42
CA SER A 44 -3.64 4.93 -9.22
C SER A 44 -3.72 6.41 -9.60
N PRO A 45 -4.09 6.74 -10.85
CA PRO A 45 -4.37 8.12 -11.22
C PRO A 45 -5.66 8.64 -10.58
N ASP A 46 -5.84 9.96 -10.63
CA ASP A 46 -7.09 10.61 -10.30
C ASP A 46 -8.23 10.11 -11.20
N ASN A 47 -9.43 10.02 -10.63
CA ASN A 47 -10.62 9.61 -11.37
C ASN A 47 -11.43 10.84 -11.79
N ILE A 48 -11.39 11.17 -13.09
CA ILE A 48 -12.14 12.30 -13.67
C ILE A 48 -13.56 11.92 -14.10
N THR A 49 -13.96 10.65 -13.94
CA THR A 49 -15.27 10.14 -14.37
C THR A 49 -16.33 10.29 -13.27
N PRO A 50 -17.63 10.23 -13.60
CA PRO A 50 -18.69 10.20 -12.59
C PRO A 50 -18.80 8.89 -11.81
N ALA A 51 -18.16 7.81 -12.28
CA ALA A 51 -18.27 6.49 -11.67
C ALA A 51 -17.35 6.39 -10.43
N PRO A 52 -17.87 6.06 -9.24
CA PRO A 52 -17.04 5.97 -8.03
C PRO A 52 -16.11 4.76 -8.06
N ARG A 53 -14.95 4.89 -7.42
CA ARG A 53 -14.03 3.76 -7.15
C ARG A 53 -14.01 3.50 -5.64
N THR A 54 -14.86 2.60 -5.18
CA THR A 54 -14.98 2.21 -3.75
C THR A 54 -14.42 0.82 -3.54
N ASN A 55 -13.51 0.68 -2.58
CA ASN A 55 -12.90 -0.59 -2.22
C ASN A 55 -12.66 -0.70 -0.71
N ALA A 56 -12.45 -1.93 -0.26
CA ALA A 56 -11.97 -2.23 1.08
C ALA A 56 -10.54 -2.77 0.98
N PHE A 57 -9.63 -2.24 1.80
CA PHE A 57 -8.25 -2.71 1.91
C PHE A 57 -8.03 -3.42 3.23
N PHE A 58 -7.44 -4.61 3.16
CA PHE A 58 -7.03 -5.38 4.32
C PHE A 58 -5.54 -5.70 4.19
N CYS A 59 -4.75 -5.28 5.18
CA CYS A 59 -3.32 -5.61 5.25
C CYS A 59 -3.14 -6.76 6.23
N TYR A 60 -2.81 -7.94 5.72
CA TYR A 60 -2.46 -9.10 6.54
C TYR A 60 -0.96 -9.11 6.79
N ASN A 61 -0.56 -9.40 8.02
CA ASN A 61 0.83 -9.57 8.40
C ASN A 61 0.98 -10.85 9.22
N ALA A 62 2.08 -11.56 9.01
CA ALA A 62 2.36 -12.78 9.75
C ALA A 62 2.66 -12.45 11.22
N VAL A 63 2.27 -13.35 12.14
CA VAL A 63 2.43 -13.16 13.59
C VAL A 63 3.91 -13.10 13.99
N ASP A 64 4.75 -13.87 13.30
CA ASP A 64 6.21 -13.86 13.44
C ASP A 64 6.87 -12.59 12.87
N ASN A 65 6.16 -11.80 12.07
CA ASN A 65 6.58 -10.50 11.54
C ASN A 65 5.95 -9.32 12.31
N ALA A 66 5.74 -9.49 13.62
CA ALA A 66 5.14 -8.46 14.48
C ALA A 66 5.90 -7.12 14.45
N LEU A 67 5.17 -6.01 14.58
CA LEU A 67 5.74 -4.67 14.53
C LEU A 67 6.68 -4.39 15.72
N VAL A 68 7.88 -3.88 15.41
CA VAL A 68 8.87 -3.39 16.39
C VAL A 68 8.84 -1.85 16.47
N GLU A 69 9.83 -1.26 17.14
CA GLU A 69 10.01 0.20 17.13
C GLU A 69 10.24 0.72 15.70
N PRO A 70 9.67 1.88 15.32
CA PRO A 70 9.83 2.41 13.97
C PRO A 70 11.29 2.61 13.59
N PHE A 71 11.72 2.02 12.46
CA PHE A 71 13.10 2.13 11.96
C PHE A 71 13.55 3.57 11.69
N GLY A 72 12.63 4.51 11.50
CA GLY A 72 12.92 5.94 11.36
C GLY A 72 13.14 6.71 12.68
N GLY A 73 13.15 6.04 13.84
CA GLY A 73 13.36 6.67 15.15
C GLY A 73 12.22 7.60 15.60
N THR A 74 11.04 7.47 14.98
CA THR A 74 9.85 8.26 15.33
C THR A 74 8.97 7.49 16.32
N ALA A 75 8.08 8.21 17.02
CA ALA A 75 7.08 7.56 17.86
C ALA A 75 6.17 6.64 17.01
N PRO A 76 5.70 5.51 17.57
CA PRO A 76 4.69 4.68 16.93
C PRO A 76 3.48 5.48 16.43
N ARG A 77 2.99 5.11 15.24
CA ARG A 77 1.78 5.69 14.65
C ARG A 77 0.53 5.25 15.43
N PRO A 78 -0.61 5.95 15.31
CA PRO A 78 -1.86 5.56 15.95
C PRO A 78 -2.29 4.12 15.59
N ASN A 79 -2.95 3.42 16.52
CA ASN A 79 -3.36 2.02 16.34
C ASN A 79 -4.25 1.75 15.11
N HIS A 80 -5.08 2.71 14.70
CA HIS A 80 -5.92 2.58 13.50
C HIS A 80 -5.12 2.69 12.18
N ILE A 81 -3.84 3.07 12.24
CA ILE A 81 -2.91 3.07 11.10
C ILE A 81 -2.02 1.82 11.15
N ALA A 82 -1.54 1.44 12.33
CA ALA A 82 -0.67 0.29 12.52
C ALA A 82 -1.01 -0.40 13.85
N SER A 83 -1.73 -1.53 13.78
CA SER A 83 -2.07 -2.29 14.99
C SER A 83 -0.84 -2.98 15.56
N ARG A 84 -0.63 -2.81 16.88
CA ARG A 84 0.37 -3.57 17.66
C ARG A 84 -0.26 -4.63 18.55
N ALA A 85 -1.59 -4.70 18.57
CA ALA A 85 -2.33 -5.71 19.28
C ALA A 85 -2.74 -6.83 18.30
N PHE A 86 -2.29 -8.04 18.58
CA PHE A 86 -2.72 -9.24 17.88
C PHE A 86 -2.89 -10.36 18.91
N ALA A 87 -3.99 -11.11 18.79
CA ALA A 87 -4.17 -12.35 19.52
C ALA A 87 -3.51 -13.47 18.72
N THR A 88 -2.80 -14.37 19.39
CA THR A 88 -2.51 -15.68 18.82
C THR A 88 -3.81 -16.46 18.74
N ALA A 89 -4.02 -17.19 17.64
CA ALA A 89 -5.11 -18.15 17.52
C ALA A 89 -5.05 -19.23 18.60
#